data_AF-A0A1C9U0V5-F1
#
_entry.id   AF-A0A1C9U0V5-F1
#
_cell.length_a   1.000
_cell.length_b   1.000
_cell.length_c   1.000
_cell.angle_alpha   90.00
_cell.angle_beta   90.00
_cell.angle_gamma   90.00
#
_symmetry.space_group_name_H-M   'P 1'
#
loop_
_entity.id
_entity.type
_entity.pdbx_description
1 polymer ?
#
loop_
_entity_poly.entity_id
_entity_poly.type
_entity_poly.pdbx_seq_one_letter_code
_entity_poly.pdbx_strand_id
1 'polypeptide(L)'
;DQPQKFANVHRIFGASNVTKLLNDLHPHQREDAVNSLAYEAEMRLRDPVYGCVGVISLLQHQLRQLQMDLYCAKSELSRYQNLSITTNLSSLASESAATAYHHHHQNN
;
A
#
# COMPACT_ATOMS: atom_id res chain seq x y z
N ASP A 1 -3.64 -6.50 -34.64
CA ASP A 1 -2.52 -5.54 -34.65
C ASP A 1 -2.92 -4.17 -34.13
N GLN A 2 -2.04 -3.55 -33.33
CA GLN A 2 -2.24 -2.23 -32.73
C GLN A 2 -1.18 -1.26 -33.27
N PRO A 3 -1.41 -0.60 -34.42
CA PRO A 3 -0.40 0.24 -35.08
C PRO A 3 0.10 1.39 -34.21
N GLN A 4 -0.75 1.90 -33.31
CA GLN A 4 -0.39 2.93 -32.35
C GLN A 4 0.68 2.48 -31.34
N LYS A 5 0.65 1.22 -30.88
CA LYS A 5 1.69 0.69 -29.99
C LYS A 5 3.06 0.71 -30.68
N PHE A 6 3.12 0.25 -31.93
CA PHE A 6 4.36 0.27 -32.70
C PHE A 6 4.86 1.70 -32.94
N ALA A 7 3.97 2.63 -33.32
CA ALA A 7 4.33 4.03 -33.53
C ALA A 7 4.89 4.70 -32.27
N ASN A 8 4.27 4.46 -31.11
CA ASN A 8 4.71 5.00 -29.83
C ASN A 8 6.09 4.46 -29.44
N VAL A 9 6.26 3.13 -29.48
CA VAL A 9 7.54 2.47 -29.17
C VAL A 9 8.65 2.94 -30.11
N HIS A 10 8.36 3.02 -31.40
CA HIS A 10 9.31 3.54 -32.39
C HIS A 10 9.71 4.99 -32.09
N ARG A 11 8.76 5.85 -31.73
CA ARG A 11 9.03 7.26 -31.43
C ARG A 11 9.88 7.46 -30.17
N ILE A 12 9.65 6.66 -29.13
CA ILE A 12 10.34 6.83 -27.84
C ILE A 12 11.67 6.08 -27.79
N PHE A 13 11.72 4.85 -28.31
CA PHE A 13 12.88 3.97 -28.19
C PHE A 13 13.65 3.80 -29.51
N GLY A 14 12.98 3.90 -30.66
CA GLY A 14 13.58 3.66 -31.98
C GLY A 14 13.69 2.16 -32.33
N ALA A 15 13.47 1.82 -33.61
CA ALA A 15 13.47 0.43 -34.08
C ALA A 15 14.77 -0.32 -33.76
N SER A 16 15.93 0.32 -33.92
CA SER A 16 17.24 -0.30 -33.72
C SER A 16 17.47 -0.68 -32.25
N ASN A 17 17.10 0.19 -31.31
CA ASN A 17 17.27 -0.08 -29.89
C ASN A 17 16.33 -1.19 -29.42
N VAL A 18 15.08 -1.17 -29.90
CA VAL A 18 14.10 -2.23 -29.61
C VAL A 18 14.59 -3.57 -30.15
N THR A 19 15.07 -3.62 -31.39
CA THR A 19 15.60 -4.84 -32.00
C THR A 19 16.80 -5.38 -31.24
N LYS A 20 17.73 -4.50 -30.85
CA LYS A 20 18.89 -4.86 -30.04
C LYS A 20 18.46 -5.47 -28.70
N LEU A 21 17.56 -4.79 -27.97
CA LEU A 21 17.05 -5.27 -26.70
C LEU A 21 16.37 -6.64 -26.82
N LEU A 22 15.50 -6.83 -27.81
CA LEU A 22 14.78 -8.11 -27.98
C LEU A 22 15.71 -9.26 -28.37
N ASN A 23 16.80 -8.98 -29.10
CA ASN A 23 17.81 -9.98 -29.44
C ASN A 23 18.60 -10.44 -28.21
N ASP A 24 18.80 -9.56 -27.22
CA ASP A 24 19.48 -9.88 -25.96
C ASP A 24 18.60 -10.68 -24.98
N LEU A 25 17.29 -10.80 -25.26
CA LEU A 25 16.33 -11.53 -24.44
C LEU A 25 16.03 -12.93 -24.98
N HIS A 26 15.75 -13.86 -24.06
CA HIS A 26 15.21 -15.16 -24.44
C HIS A 26 13.84 -15.01 -25.11
N PRO A 27 13.47 -15.86 -26.07
CA PRO A 27 12.21 -15.74 -26.82
C PRO A 27 10.96 -15.62 -25.92
N HIS A 28 10.93 -16.34 -24.80
CA HIS A 28 9.80 -16.34 -23.87
C HIS A 28 9.61 -15.00 -23.12
N GLN A 29 10.62 -14.12 -23.08
CA GLN A 29 10.55 -12.82 -22.41
C GLN A 29 10.17 -11.68 -23.37
N ARG A 30 10.23 -11.92 -24.68
CA ARG A 30 10.11 -10.87 -25.69
C ARG A 30 8.71 -10.25 -25.72
N GLU A 31 7.68 -11.06 -25.51
CA GLU A 31 6.30 -10.57 -25.46
C GLU A 31 6.11 -9.59 -24.29
N ASP A 32 6.54 -9.98 -23.09
CA ASP A 32 6.47 -9.13 -21.90
C ASP A 32 7.31 -7.86 -22.05
N ALA A 33 8.48 -7.96 -22.67
CA ALA A 33 9.32 -6.80 -22.96
C ALA A 33 8.64 -5.82 -23.93
N VAL A 34 8.04 -6.31 -25.02
CA VAL A 34 7.31 -5.46 -25.98
C VAL A 34 6.09 -4.80 -25.31
N ASN A 35 5.36 -5.53 -24.46
CA ASN A 35 4.24 -4.98 -23.71
C ASN A 35 4.69 -3.88 -22.74
N SER A 36 5.82 -4.09 -22.05
CA SER A 36 6.42 -3.11 -21.14
C SER A 36 6.87 -1.85 -21.90
N LEU A 37 7.58 -2.00 -23.02
CA LEU A 37 7.99 -0.88 -23.86
C LEU A 37 6.79 -0.09 -24.39
N ALA A 38 5.72 -0.77 -24.80
CA ALA A 38 4.52 -0.10 -25.29
C ALA A 38 3.88 0.78 -24.22
N TYR A 39 3.77 0.26 -22.99
CA TYR A 39 3.28 1.01 -21.84
C TYR A 39 4.18 2.21 -21.52
N GLU A 40 5.50 1.99 -21.43
CA GLU A 40 6.46 3.05 -21.13
C GLU A 40 6.45 4.16 -22.20
N ALA A 41 6.39 3.79 -23.47
CA ALA A 41 6.33 4.74 -24.57
C ALA A 41 5.04 5.58 -24.50
N GLU A 42 3.90 4.94 -24.27
CA GLU A 42 2.64 5.64 -24.11
C GLU A 42 2.67 6.61 -22.93
N MET A 43 3.17 6.17 -21.78
CA MET A 43 3.29 7.03 -20.60
C MET A 43 4.24 8.21 -20.85
N ARG A 44 5.37 7.98 -21.53
CA ARG A 44 6.31 9.06 -21.89
C ARG A 44 5.70 10.07 -22.87
N LEU A 45 4.81 9.63 -23.77
CA LEU A 45 4.11 10.54 -24.67
C LEU A 45 3.07 11.39 -23.94
N ARG A 46 2.38 10.82 -22.95
CA ARG A 46 1.41 11.55 -22.11
C ARG A 46 2.09 12.51 -21.13
N ASP A 47 3.21 12.10 -20.55
CA ASP A 47 4.03 12.90 -19.66
C ASP A 47 5.50 12.87 -20.14
N PRO A 48 5.91 13.86 -20.94
CA PRO A 48 7.27 13.94 -21.47
C PRO A 48 8.35 14.10 -20.41
N VAL A 49 7.99 14.56 -19.21
CA VAL A 49 8.94 14.83 -18.12
C VAL A 49 9.14 13.56 -17.29
N TYR A 50 8.07 12.98 -16.76
CA TYR A 50 8.16 11.87 -15.80
C TYR A 50 7.72 10.52 -16.38
N GLY A 51 6.88 10.49 -17.41
CA GLY A 51 6.37 9.24 -18.00
C GLY A 51 5.82 8.27 -16.95
N CYS A 52 6.25 7.00 -17.01
CA CYS A 52 5.86 5.99 -16.02
C CYS A 52 6.42 6.25 -14.62
N VAL A 53 7.49 7.05 -14.47
CA VAL A 53 8.06 7.40 -13.15
C VAL A 53 7.07 8.26 -12.34
N GLY A 54 6.26 9.08 -13.00
CA GLY A 54 5.17 9.81 -12.36
C GLY A 54 4.14 8.86 -11.73
N VAL A 55 3.77 7.80 -12.44
CA VAL A 55 2.86 6.75 -11.93
C VAL A 55 3.47 6.01 -10.74
N ILE A 56 4.74 5.63 -10.84
CA ILE A 56 5.46 4.99 -9.72
C ILE A 56 5.45 5.88 -8.49
N SER A 57 5.74 7.18 -8.67
CA SER A 57 5.80 8.15 -7.57
C SER A 57 4.43 8.32 -6.88
N LEU A 58 3.35 8.38 -7.66
CA LEU A 58 1.99 8.42 -7.16
C LEU A 58 1.64 7.18 -6.36
N LEU A 59 1.92 5.98 -6.91
CA LEU A 59 1.62 4.72 -6.23
C LEU A 59 2.41 4.57 -4.93
N GLN A 60 3.68 4.98 -4.92
CA GLN A 60 4.50 4.99 -3.71
C GLN A 60 3.96 5.96 -2.65
N HIS A 61 3.45 7.13 -3.06
CA HIS A 61 2.81 8.05 -2.13
C HIS A 61 1.52 7.43 -1.54
N GLN A 62 0.66 6.87 -2.38
CA GLN A 62 -0.58 6.21 -1.94
C GLN A 62 -0.30 5.04 -0.99
N LEU A 63 0.73 4.23 -1.28
CA LEU A 63 1.13 3.12 -0.40
C LEU A 63 1.52 3.63 0.98
N ARG A 64 2.32 4.72 1.06
CA ARG A 64 2.71 5.32 2.34
C ARG A 64 1.50 5.87 3.12
N GLN A 65 0.56 6.52 2.43
CA GLN A 65 -0.67 7.01 3.07
C GLN A 65 -1.49 5.85 3.64
N LEU A 66 -1.74 4.81 2.84
CA LEU A 66 -2.48 3.62 3.30
C LEU A 66 -1.80 2.91 4.46
N GLN A 67 -0.47 2.83 4.47
CA GLN A 67 0.28 2.26 5.59
C GLN A 67 0.11 3.10 6.86
N MET A 68 0.12 4.43 6.75
CA MET A 68 -0.13 5.35 7.87
C MET A 68 -1.56 5.21 8.40
N ASP A 69 -2.55 5.21 7.51
CA ASP A 69 -3.96 5.09 7.89
C ASP A 69 -4.22 3.77 8.63
N LEU A 70 -3.65 2.67 8.13
CA LEU A 70 -3.72 1.37 8.80
C LEU A 70 -3.05 1.38 10.17
N TYR A 71 -1.90 2.05 10.30
CA TYR A 71 -1.21 2.19 11.59
C TYR A 71 -2.09 2.96 12.58
N CYS A 72 -2.64 4.11 12.17
CA CYS A 72 -3.54 4.92 12.99
C CYS A 72 -4.77 4.13 13.42
N ALA A 73 -5.45 3.45 12.48
CA ALA A 73 -6.64 2.65 12.78
C ALA A 73 -6.35 1.50 13.76
N LYS A 74 -5.22 0.80 13.59
CA LYS A 74 -4.79 -0.26 14.52
C LYS A 74 -4.46 0.27 15.91
N SER A 75 -3.78 1.42 15.98
CA SER A 75 -3.48 2.09 17.24
C SER A 75 -4.76 2.52 17.96
N GLU A 76 -5.73 3.08 17.23
CA GLU A 76 -7.01 3.49 17.78
C GLU A 76 -7.82 2.29 18.29
N LEU A 77 -7.89 1.20 17.53
CA LEU A 77 -8.55 -0.04 17.96
C LEU A 77 -7.93 -0.60 19.25
N SER A 78 -6.60 -0.64 19.32
CA SER A 78 -5.87 -1.11 20.50
C SER A 78 -6.17 -0.23 21.73
N ARG A 79 -6.29 1.09 21.52
CA ARG A 79 -6.66 2.03 22.59
C ARG A 79 -8.05 1.75 23.14
N TYR A 80 -9.04 1.49 22.29
CA TYR A 80 -10.39 1.13 22.74
C TYR A 80 -10.43 -0.21 23.49
N GLN A 81 -9.68 -1.21 23.04
CA GLN A 81 -9.54 -2.50 23.73
C GLN A 81 -8.88 -2.35 25.11
N ASN A 82 -7.82 -1.55 25.21
CA ASN A 82 -7.16 -1.32 26.49
C ASN A 82 -8.06 -0.54 27.45
N LEU A 83 -8.77 0.49 26.95
CA LEU A 83 -9.69 1.25 27.78
C LEU A 83 -10.79 0.33 28.34
N SER A 84 -11.42 -0.51 27.51
CA SER A 84 -12.47 -1.43 27.98
C SER A 84 -11.97 -2.40 29.06
N ILE A 85 -10.73 -2.91 28.93
CA ILE A 85 -10.10 -3.74 29.96
C ILE A 85 -9.90 -2.95 31.26
N THR A 86 -9.41 -1.71 31.18
CA THR A 86 -9.20 -0.88 32.39
C THR A 86 -10.50 -0.53 33.10
N THR A 87 -11.59 -0.25 32.38
CA THR A 87 -12.91 0.02 32.98
C THR A 87 -13.49 -1.21 33.67
N ASN A 88 -13.31 -2.39 33.07
CA ASN A 88 -13.77 -3.64 33.67
C ASN A 88 -12.95 -4.01 34.92
N LEU A 89 -11.64 -3.74 34.92
CA LEU A 89 -10.80 -4.00 36.09
C LEU A 89 -11.11 -3.02 37.23
N SER A 90 -11.40 -1.75 36.93
CA SER A 90 -11.76 -0.77 37.96
C SER A 90 -13.16 -1.06 38.56
N SER A 91 -14.13 -1.53 37.77
CA SER A 91 -15.44 -1.92 38.29
C SER A 91 -15.34 -3.13 39.23
N LEU A 92 -14.60 -4.17 38.83
CA LEU A 92 -14.35 -5.36 39.67
C LEU A 92 -13.62 -5.01 40.97
N ALA A 93 -12.64 -4.10 40.92
CA ALA A 93 -11.93 -3.63 42.12
C ALA A 93 -12.87 -2.87 43.08
N SER A 94 -13.79 -2.04 42.54
CA SER A 94 -14.76 -1.31 43.37
C SER A 94 -15.83 -2.20 44.01
N GLU A 95 -16.30 -3.25 43.33
CA GLU A 95 -17.22 -4.24 43.91
C GLU A 95 -16.55 -5.05 45.03
N SER A 96 -15.30 -5.47 44.82
CA SER A 96 -14.51 -6.19 45.81
C SER A 96 -14.34 -5.38 47.11
N ALA A 97 -14.02 -4.09 46.98
CA ALA A 97 -13.90 -3.18 48.12
C ALA A 97 -15.23 -3.01 48.86
N ALA A 98 -16.35 -2.83 48.14
CA ALA A 98 -17.67 -2.69 48.74
C ALA A 98 -18.10 -3.92 49.56
N THR A 99 -17.83 -5.14 49.07
CA THR A 99 -18.10 -6.37 49.83
C THR A 99 -17.23 -6.51 51.09
N ALA A 100 -15.97 -6.07 51.05
CA ALA A 100 -15.08 -6.13 52.21
C ALA A 100 -15.52 -5.18 53.34
N TYR A 101 -16.00 -3.97 53.00
CA TYR A 101 -16.54 -3.03 53.98
C TYR A 101 -17.84 -3.53 54.64
N HIS A 102 -18.69 -4.24 53.90
CA HIS A 102 -19.96 -4.74 54.45
C HIS A 102 -19.76 -5.86 55.48
N HIS A 103 -18.75 -6.71 55.31
CA HIS A 103 -18.52 -7.83 56.22
C HIS A 103 -17.91 -7.41 57.58
N HIS A 104 -17.19 -6.27 57.62
CA HIS A 104 -16.60 -5.77 58.86
C HIS A 104 -17.64 -5.18 59.84
N HIS A 105 -18.84 -4.81 59.37
CA HIS A 105 -19.85 -4.16 60.22
C HIS A 105 -20.84 -5.12 60.90
N GLN A 106 -20.82 -6.42 60.56
CA GLN A 106 -21.70 -7.44 61.16
C GLN A 106 -21.06 -8.22 62.33
N ASN A 107 -19.79 -7.97 62.64
CA ASN A 107 -19.03 -8.71 63.68
C ASN A 107 -18.70 -7.87 64.94
N ASN A 108 -19.36 -6.73 65.14
CA ASN A 108 -19.25 -5.92 66.36
C ASN A 108 -20.64 -5.64 66.93
#